data_AF-A0A535UI29-F1
#
_entry.id   AF-A0A535UI29-F1
#
_cell.length_a   1.000
_cell.length_b   1.000
_cell.length_c   1.000
_cell.angle_alpha   90.00
_cell.angle_beta   90.00
_cell.angle_gamma   90.00
#
_symmetry.space_group_name_H-M   'P 1'
#
loop_
_entity.id
_entity.type
_entity.pdbx_description
1 polymer ?
#
loop_
_entity_poly.entity_id
_entity_poly.type
_entity_poly.pdbx_seq_one_letter_code
_entity_poly.pdbx_strand_id
1 'polypeptide(L)'
;MSSLVALTNLVLGTAYCGYGVMTAVEMRRDWRTHGFTHFGMAWLLMAFTCGPHHLVHGVHILFEGRHGGVLDLYSVVIGLPAGVTWLALRVEAFAGGRGDRFISGDPRWLRALPAAAALYAGSLVIGMAATLGGSLHPTPLVVPNLFLVVIYLTISWFVLRTQLRNHPQLGGWSLSGLSLAVIFATCGLMHAVWAVYTATGAYTFDIHGLVIDWLSLPAGLYFLSVVRGLYRDAIHDWNTVTVDADPLPSHALHGG
;
A
#
# COMPACT_ATOMS: atom_id res chain seq x y z
N MET A 1 15.23 3.26 19.36
CA MET A 1 14.94 2.76 18.01
C MET A 1 13.80 1.75 18.00
N SER A 2 13.92 0.62 18.71
CA SER A 2 12.87 -0.43 18.73
C SER A 2 11.49 0.09 19.18
N SER A 3 11.42 0.99 20.16
CA SER A 3 10.15 1.63 20.56
C SER A 3 9.50 2.43 19.42
N LEU A 4 10.29 3.09 18.57
CA LEU A 4 9.75 3.78 17.39
C LEU A 4 9.22 2.79 16.36
N VAL A 5 9.94 1.69 16.10
CA VAL A 5 9.46 0.62 15.22
C VAL A 5 8.16 0.04 15.74
N ALA A 6 8.08 -0.25 17.05
CA ALA A 6 6.89 -0.77 17.70
C ALA A 6 5.70 0.19 17.56
N LEU A 7 5.87 1.45 17.97
CA LEU A 7 4.80 2.46 17.91
C LEU A 7 4.33 2.68 16.48
N THR A 8 5.27 2.76 15.53
CA THR A 8 4.91 2.95 14.12
C THR A 8 4.09 1.77 13.61
N ASN A 9 4.50 0.53 13.89
CA ASN A 9 3.72 -0.66 13.54
C ASN A 9 2.35 -0.71 14.21
N LEU A 10 2.23 -0.34 15.50
CA LEU A 10 0.94 -0.27 16.18
C LEU A 10 0.00 0.77 15.53
N VAL A 11 0.53 1.93 15.16
CA VAL A 11 -0.22 2.97 14.46
C VAL A 11 -0.64 2.52 13.07
N LEU A 12 0.26 1.93 12.28
CA LEU A 12 -0.07 1.38 10.96
C LEU A 12 -1.14 0.30 11.07
N GLY A 13 -0.96 -0.66 11.98
CA GLY A 13 -1.90 -1.75 12.19
C GLY A 13 -3.30 -1.25 12.54
N THR A 14 -3.38 -0.26 13.44
CA THR A 14 -4.64 0.39 13.82
C THR A 14 -5.26 1.13 12.63
N ALA A 15 -4.45 1.85 11.85
CA ALA A 15 -4.91 2.58 10.67
C ALA A 15 -5.49 1.64 9.60
N TYR A 16 -4.81 0.52 9.29
CA TYR A 16 -5.29 -0.49 8.36
C TYR A 16 -6.59 -1.14 8.86
N CYS A 17 -6.66 -1.54 10.14
CA CYS A 17 -7.88 -2.13 10.71
C CYS A 17 -9.06 -1.14 10.66
N GLY A 18 -8.84 0.11 11.07
CA GLY A 18 -9.85 1.16 10.99
C GLY A 18 -10.32 1.39 9.55
N TYR A 19 -9.40 1.35 8.60
CA TYR A 19 -9.74 1.49 7.20
C TYR A 19 -10.52 0.29 6.65
N GLY A 20 -10.17 -0.94 7.02
CA GLY A 20 -10.97 -2.13 6.71
C GLY A 20 -12.41 -1.99 7.22
N VAL A 21 -12.59 -1.50 8.45
CA VAL A 21 -13.93 -1.23 9.00
C VAL A 21 -14.68 -0.18 8.17
N MET A 22 -14.04 0.95 7.82
CA MET A 22 -14.67 1.96 6.96
C MET A 22 -15.12 1.38 5.61
N THR A 23 -14.24 0.63 4.94
CA THR A 23 -14.56 -0.02 3.66
C THR A 23 -15.72 -1.01 3.81
N ALA A 24 -15.77 -1.82 4.86
CA ALA A 24 -16.91 -2.71 5.11
C ALA A 24 -18.23 -1.95 5.30
N VAL A 25 -18.19 -0.81 6.00
CA VAL A 25 -19.36 0.05 6.21
C VAL A 25 -19.84 0.67 4.90
N GLU A 26 -18.93 1.22 4.08
CA GLU A 26 -19.26 1.76 2.74
C GLU A 26 -19.83 0.67 1.83
N MET A 27 -19.17 -0.49 1.77
CA MET A 27 -19.63 -1.64 1.02
C MET A 27 -21.05 -2.04 1.40
N ARG A 28 -21.36 -2.07 2.69
CA ARG A 28 -22.71 -2.40 3.18
C ARG A 28 -23.73 -1.30 2.86
N ARG A 29 -23.37 -0.03 3.08
CA ARG A 29 -24.25 1.13 2.88
C ARG A 29 -24.63 1.28 1.42
N ASP A 30 -23.64 1.17 0.53
CA ASP A 30 -23.75 1.57 -0.86
C ASP A 30 -23.97 0.35 -1.80
N TRP A 31 -24.08 -0.87 -1.25
CA TRP A 31 -24.38 -2.09 -2.01
C TRP A 31 -25.66 -1.99 -2.84
N ARG A 32 -26.71 -1.41 -2.26
CA ARG A 32 -28.03 -1.34 -2.93
C ARG A 32 -28.02 -0.40 -4.13
N THR A 33 -27.16 0.61 -4.11
CA THR A 33 -27.09 1.65 -5.14
C THR A 33 -26.04 1.31 -6.21
N HIS A 34 -24.87 0.81 -5.81
CA HIS A 34 -23.74 0.59 -6.72
C HIS A 34 -23.43 -0.91 -6.96
N GLY A 35 -24.11 -1.82 -6.27
CA GLY A 35 -23.83 -3.25 -6.36
C GLY A 35 -22.54 -3.66 -5.64
N PHE A 36 -21.94 -4.78 -6.04
CA PHE A 36 -20.69 -5.26 -5.46
C PHE A 36 -19.47 -4.50 -6.01
N THR A 37 -18.54 -4.11 -5.13
CA THR A 37 -17.23 -3.57 -5.52
C THR A 37 -16.13 -4.62 -5.34
N HIS A 38 -15.48 -4.96 -6.45
CA HIS A 38 -14.34 -5.88 -6.42
C HIS A 38 -13.13 -5.24 -5.75
N PHE A 39 -12.88 -3.96 -6.04
CA PHE A 39 -11.83 -3.16 -5.45
C PHE A 39 -12.04 -2.98 -3.95
N GLY A 40 -13.25 -2.63 -3.51
CA GLY A 40 -13.57 -2.51 -2.09
C GLY A 40 -13.40 -3.83 -1.35
N MET A 41 -13.87 -4.96 -1.92
CA MET A 41 -13.67 -6.27 -1.29
C MET A 41 -12.18 -6.65 -1.23
N ALA A 42 -11.44 -6.45 -2.32
CA ALA A 42 -10.02 -6.76 -2.34
C ALA A 42 -9.26 -5.91 -1.31
N TRP A 43 -9.60 -4.61 -1.24
CA TRP A 43 -9.04 -3.70 -0.27
C TRP A 43 -9.36 -4.10 1.18
N LEU A 44 -10.61 -4.51 1.43
CA LEU A 44 -11.06 -5.00 2.73
C LEU A 44 -10.22 -6.19 3.21
N LEU A 45 -10.04 -7.19 2.32
CA LEU A 45 -9.24 -8.38 2.62
C LEU A 45 -7.79 -8.02 2.91
N MET A 46 -7.19 -7.15 2.10
CA MET A 46 -5.84 -6.64 2.31
C MET A 46 -5.70 -5.90 3.65
N ALA A 47 -6.66 -5.06 4.01
CA ALA A 47 -6.65 -4.32 5.28
C ALA A 47 -6.70 -5.28 6.48
N PHE A 48 -7.48 -6.35 6.39
CA PHE A 48 -7.60 -7.36 7.46
C PHE A 48 -6.43 -8.35 7.53
N THR A 49 -5.53 -8.37 6.55
CA THR A 49 -4.28 -9.13 6.68
C THR A 49 -3.12 -8.21 7.08
N CYS A 50 -2.96 -7.05 6.43
CA CYS A 50 -1.90 -6.09 6.75
C CYS A 50 -2.05 -5.47 8.14
N GLY A 51 -3.28 -5.13 8.56
CA GLY A 51 -3.54 -4.49 9.85
C GLY A 51 -3.10 -5.35 11.03
N PRO A 52 -3.66 -6.56 11.18
CA PRO A 52 -3.24 -7.50 12.22
C PRO A 52 -1.75 -7.86 12.13
N HIS A 53 -1.17 -7.99 10.93
CA HIS A 53 0.27 -8.23 10.77
C HIS A 53 1.09 -7.13 11.46
N HIS A 54 0.82 -5.86 11.16
CA HIS A 54 1.52 -4.73 11.79
C HIS A 54 1.25 -4.65 13.30
N LEU A 55 0.03 -4.94 13.77
CA LEU A 55 -0.26 -4.96 15.21
C LEU A 55 0.58 -6.02 15.94
N VAL A 56 0.61 -7.24 15.41
CA VAL A 56 1.38 -8.37 15.96
C VAL A 56 2.88 -8.01 16.00
N HIS A 57 3.41 -7.43 14.92
CA HIS A 57 4.78 -6.92 14.90
C HIS A 57 5.06 -5.87 15.98
N GLY A 58 4.16 -4.90 16.15
CA GLY A 58 4.28 -3.88 17.18
C GLY A 58 4.28 -4.46 18.60
N VAL A 59 3.39 -5.44 18.85
CA VAL A 59 3.28 -6.14 20.14
C VAL A 59 4.54 -6.94 20.45
N HIS A 60 5.06 -7.73 19.50
CA HIS A 60 6.28 -8.52 19.69
C HIS A 60 7.48 -7.65 20.04
N ILE A 61 7.62 -6.48 19.40
CA ILE A 61 8.74 -5.57 19.65
C ILE A 61 8.59 -4.87 21.01
N LEU A 62 7.36 -4.51 21.40
CA LEU A 62 7.13 -3.76 22.63
C LEU A 62 7.11 -4.63 23.89
N PHE A 63 6.54 -5.83 23.80
CA PHE A 63 6.20 -6.65 24.97
C PHE A 63 6.95 -7.97 25.04
N GLU A 64 7.44 -8.51 23.93
CA GLU A 64 8.06 -9.85 23.88
C GLU A 64 9.57 -9.81 23.64
N GLY A 65 10.17 -8.62 23.70
CA GLY A 65 11.62 -8.45 23.61
C GLY A 65 12.20 -8.61 22.19
N ARG A 66 11.38 -8.65 21.13
CA ARG A 66 11.90 -8.63 19.75
C ARG A 66 12.57 -7.28 19.47
N HIS A 67 13.79 -7.31 18.94
CA HIS A 67 14.49 -6.08 18.56
C HIS A 67 14.08 -5.62 17.16
N GLY A 68 13.37 -4.49 17.07
CA GLY A 68 13.16 -3.81 15.79
C GLY A 68 14.47 -3.23 15.24
N GLY A 69 14.77 -3.49 13.97
CA GLY A 69 15.97 -3.08 13.26
C GLY A 69 15.86 -1.72 12.55
N VAL A 70 17.00 -1.19 12.09
CA VAL A 70 17.06 0.10 11.36
C VAL A 70 16.30 0.02 10.04
N LEU A 71 16.41 -1.10 9.32
CA LEU A 71 15.73 -1.28 8.04
C LEU A 71 14.20 -1.36 8.19
N ASP A 72 13.71 -1.84 9.33
CA ASP A 72 12.27 -1.81 9.64
C ASP A 72 11.78 -0.38 9.75
N LEU A 73 12.46 0.44 10.57
CA LEU A 73 12.07 1.84 10.72
C LEU A 73 12.17 2.59 9.39
N TYR A 74 13.25 2.35 8.65
CA TYR A 74 13.51 3.02 7.38
C TYR A 74 12.44 2.68 6.34
N SER A 75 12.09 1.41 6.19
CA SER A 75 11.07 0.98 5.23
C SER A 75 9.68 1.52 5.57
N VAL A 76 9.32 1.57 6.85
CA VAL A 76 8.01 2.08 7.30
C VAL A 76 7.90 3.60 7.19
N VAL A 77 8.91 4.35 7.62
CA VAL A 77 8.87 5.82 7.64
C VAL A 77 8.74 6.40 6.24
N ILE A 78 9.36 5.79 5.22
CA ILE A 78 9.29 6.26 3.84
C ILE A 78 7.89 6.06 3.24
N GLY A 79 7.18 4.98 3.62
CA GLY A 79 5.80 4.75 3.19
C GLY A 79 4.78 5.66 3.90
N LEU A 80 5.12 6.19 5.07
CA LEU A 80 4.19 6.90 5.95
C LEU A 80 3.50 8.11 5.28
N PRO A 81 4.18 9.01 4.55
CA PRO A 81 3.51 10.14 3.90
C PRO A 81 2.44 9.71 2.90
N ALA A 82 2.71 8.68 2.11
CA ALA A 82 1.75 8.13 1.15
C ALA A 82 0.57 7.45 1.88
N GLY A 83 0.86 6.68 2.92
CA GLY A 83 -0.14 6.04 3.78
C GLY A 83 -1.08 7.05 4.44
N VAL A 84 -0.53 8.11 5.04
CA VAL A 84 -1.31 9.18 5.69
C VAL A 84 -2.15 9.94 4.65
N THR A 85 -1.57 10.28 3.50
CA THR A 85 -2.28 10.97 2.42
C THR A 85 -3.46 10.14 1.93
N TRP A 86 -3.21 8.86 1.63
CA TRP A 86 -4.26 7.93 1.21
C TRP A 86 -5.35 7.79 2.28
N LEU A 87 -5.00 7.53 3.54
CA LEU A 87 -5.98 7.40 4.61
C LEU A 87 -6.82 8.66 4.79
N ALA A 88 -6.20 9.84 4.77
CA ALA A 88 -6.92 11.11 4.90
C ALA A 88 -7.93 11.31 3.76
N LEU A 89 -7.53 11.00 2.52
CA LEU A 89 -8.42 11.02 1.36
C LEU A 89 -9.58 10.03 1.51
N ARG A 90 -9.33 8.85 2.08
CA ARG A 90 -10.37 7.83 2.30
C ARG A 90 -11.34 8.20 3.42
N VAL A 91 -10.84 8.79 4.52
CA VAL A 91 -11.68 9.36 5.58
C VAL A 91 -12.57 10.48 5.04
N GLU A 92 -12.01 11.36 4.19
CA GLU A 92 -12.80 12.40 3.51
C GLU A 92 -13.89 11.78 2.63
N ALA A 93 -13.56 10.78 1.82
CA ALA A 93 -14.54 10.08 0.97
C ALA A 93 -15.66 9.46 1.81
N PHE A 94 -15.29 8.80 2.91
CA PHE A 94 -16.22 8.18 3.85
C PHE A 94 -17.21 9.19 4.45
N ALA A 95 -16.74 10.40 4.72
CA ALA A 95 -17.54 11.53 5.21
C ALA A 95 -18.34 12.26 4.11
N GLY A 96 -18.34 11.76 2.86
CA GLY A 96 -19.08 12.34 1.73
C GLY A 96 -18.32 13.40 0.94
N GLY A 97 -17.02 13.58 1.19
CA GLY A 97 -16.16 14.47 0.39
C GLY A 97 -15.65 13.81 -0.90
N ARG A 98 -14.70 14.47 -1.58
CA ARG A 98 -14.27 14.06 -2.93
C ARG A 98 -13.44 12.79 -2.95
N GLY A 99 -12.68 12.54 -1.89
CA GLY A 99 -11.86 11.33 -1.77
C GLY A 99 -10.62 11.24 -2.67
N ASP A 100 -10.42 12.18 -3.58
CA ASP A 100 -9.21 12.29 -4.41
C ASP A 100 -8.87 13.76 -4.69
N ARG A 101 -7.64 14.00 -5.13
CA ARG A 101 -7.15 15.31 -5.58
C ARG A 101 -6.46 15.15 -6.93
N PHE A 102 -6.76 16.07 -7.83
CA PHE A 102 -6.10 16.17 -9.11
C PHE A 102 -4.84 17.03 -9.01
N ILE A 103 -3.71 16.50 -9.44
CA ILE A 103 -2.44 17.23 -9.57
C ILE A 103 -2.26 17.58 -11.04
N SER A 104 -2.40 18.86 -11.38
CA SER A 104 -2.26 19.32 -12.77
C SER A 104 -0.81 19.25 -13.27
N GLY A 105 -0.63 18.75 -14.48
CA GLY A 105 0.65 18.69 -15.19
C GLY A 105 1.71 17.86 -14.45
N ASP A 106 2.97 18.27 -14.57
CA ASP A 106 4.14 17.59 -13.97
C ASP A 106 4.92 18.54 -13.05
N PRO A 107 4.40 18.81 -11.84
CA PRO A 107 5.09 19.68 -10.91
C PRO A 107 6.49 19.14 -10.59
N ARG A 108 7.43 20.04 -10.29
CA ARG A 108 8.86 19.70 -10.12
C ARG A 108 9.11 18.59 -9.12
N TRP A 109 8.36 18.57 -8.00
CA TRP A 109 8.49 17.53 -6.98
C TRP A 109 8.08 16.14 -7.51
N LEU A 110 7.07 16.07 -8.38
CA LEU A 110 6.61 14.81 -8.96
C LEU A 110 7.62 14.27 -9.98
N ARG A 111 8.21 15.16 -10.78
CA ARG A 111 9.33 14.82 -11.68
C ARG A 111 10.58 14.33 -10.94
N ALA A 112 10.77 14.71 -9.68
CA ALA A 112 11.88 14.25 -8.85
C ALA A 112 11.63 12.86 -8.23
N LEU A 113 10.38 12.38 -8.17
CA LEU A 113 10.04 11.11 -7.51
C LEU A 113 10.78 9.89 -8.08
N PRO A 114 10.97 9.70 -9.40
CA PRO A 114 11.71 8.55 -9.90
C PRO A 114 13.15 8.48 -9.38
N ALA A 115 13.84 9.62 -9.32
CA ALA A 115 15.20 9.68 -8.78
C ALA A 115 15.21 9.42 -7.27
N ALA A 116 14.28 10.03 -6.52
CA ALA A 116 14.14 9.78 -5.09
C ALA A 116 13.82 8.30 -4.78
N ALA A 117 12.94 7.67 -5.58
CA ALA A 117 12.60 6.26 -5.46
C ALA A 117 13.80 5.36 -5.77
N ALA A 118 14.61 5.68 -6.79
CA ALA A 118 15.82 4.94 -7.11
C ALA A 118 16.86 5.03 -5.98
N LEU A 119 17.07 6.21 -5.40
CA LEU A 119 17.96 6.41 -4.25
C LEU A 119 17.47 5.64 -3.01
N TYR A 120 16.17 5.69 -2.74
CA TYR A 120 15.55 4.93 -1.66
C TYR A 120 15.71 3.42 -1.86
N ALA A 121 15.35 2.89 -3.03
CA ALA A 121 15.50 1.46 -3.33
C ALA A 121 16.96 1.02 -3.28
N GLY A 122 17.89 1.81 -3.84
CA GLY A 122 19.32 1.51 -3.84
C GLY A 122 19.89 1.47 -2.42
N SER A 123 19.59 2.46 -1.58
CA SER A 123 20.02 2.47 -0.18
C SER A 123 19.45 1.30 0.63
N LEU A 124 18.19 0.92 0.38
CA LEU A 124 17.58 -0.25 1.03
C LEU A 124 18.26 -1.55 0.61
N VAL A 125 18.54 -1.73 -0.69
CA VAL A 125 19.28 -2.90 -1.20
C VAL A 125 20.67 -2.99 -0.60
N ILE A 126 21.40 -1.87 -0.50
CA ILE A 126 22.72 -1.82 0.16
C ILE A 126 22.60 -2.22 1.63
N GLY A 127 21.61 -1.68 2.36
CA GLY A 127 21.37 -2.04 3.76
C GLY A 127 21.02 -3.51 3.97
N MET A 128 20.19 -4.07 3.09
CA MET A 128 19.85 -5.50 3.09
C MET A 128 21.07 -6.38 2.80
N ALA A 129 21.87 -6.03 1.79
CA ALA A 129 23.11 -6.75 1.47
C ALA A 129 24.12 -6.72 2.62
N ALA A 130 24.28 -5.56 3.26
CA ALA A 130 25.13 -5.42 4.45
C ALA A 130 24.61 -6.25 5.63
N THR A 131 23.29 -6.31 5.83
CA THR A 131 22.66 -7.10 6.89
C THR A 131 22.85 -8.60 6.66
N LEU A 132 22.74 -9.06 5.41
CA LEU A 132 22.99 -10.46 5.06
C LEU A 132 24.43 -10.86 5.37
N GLY A 133 25.42 -9.99 5.12
CA GLY A 133 26.82 -10.24 5.48
C GLY A 133 27.40 -11.54 4.89
N GLY A 134 26.82 -12.06 3.80
CA GLY A 134 27.14 -13.37 3.21
C GLY A 134 26.53 -14.59 3.90
N SER A 135 25.80 -14.40 5.01
CA SER A 135 25.11 -15.46 5.75
C SER A 135 23.64 -15.51 5.33
N LEU A 136 23.28 -16.54 4.56
CA LEU A 136 21.90 -16.80 4.16
C LEU A 136 21.50 -18.17 4.70
N HIS A 137 20.57 -18.18 5.66
CA HIS A 137 19.97 -19.40 6.16
C HIS A 137 18.61 -19.58 5.48
N PRO A 138 18.53 -20.34 4.36
CA PRO A 138 17.27 -20.51 3.66
C PRO A 138 16.30 -21.22 4.59
N THR A 139 15.15 -20.58 4.83
CA THR A 139 14.12 -21.10 5.72
C THR A 139 12.76 -21.01 5.03
N PRO A 140 11.90 -22.03 5.14
CA PRO A 140 10.54 -21.97 4.60
C PRO A 140 9.72 -20.77 5.13
N LEU A 141 10.13 -20.20 6.27
CA LEU A 141 9.49 -19.04 6.89
C LEU A 141 9.54 -17.77 6.03
N VAL A 142 10.54 -17.62 5.15
CA VAL A 142 10.62 -16.44 4.27
C VAL A 142 9.74 -16.55 3.02
N VAL A 143 9.24 -17.75 2.69
CA VAL A 143 8.52 -18.01 1.45
C VAL A 143 7.32 -17.08 1.25
N PRO A 144 6.36 -16.95 2.19
CA PRO A 144 5.21 -16.09 1.96
C PRO A 144 5.62 -14.62 1.79
N ASN A 145 6.62 -14.14 2.55
CA ASN A 145 7.15 -12.79 2.41
C ASN A 145 7.76 -12.54 1.03
N LEU A 146 8.53 -13.49 0.48
CA LEU A 146 9.08 -13.36 -0.88
C LEU A 146 7.98 -13.31 -1.95
N PHE A 147 6.91 -14.10 -1.80
CA PHE A 147 5.75 -14.00 -2.68
C PHE A 147 5.05 -12.64 -2.55
N LEU A 148 4.87 -12.13 -1.32
CA LEU A 148 4.26 -10.82 -1.08
C LEU A 148 5.09 -9.67 -1.68
N VAL A 149 6.43 -9.75 -1.65
CA VAL A 149 7.31 -8.81 -2.35
C VAL A 149 6.92 -8.73 -3.84
N VAL A 150 6.83 -9.87 -4.51
CA VAL A 150 6.49 -9.93 -5.94
C VAL A 150 5.08 -9.41 -6.18
N ILE A 151 4.11 -9.87 -5.40
CA ILE A 151 2.70 -9.48 -5.56
C ILE A 151 2.54 -7.97 -5.39
N TYR A 152 3.06 -7.38 -4.31
CA TYR A 152 2.88 -5.97 -3.99
C TYR A 152 3.64 -5.05 -4.95
N LEU A 153 4.86 -5.41 -5.36
CA LEU A 153 5.57 -4.67 -6.40
C LEU A 153 4.81 -4.73 -7.74
N THR A 154 4.18 -5.87 -8.06
CA THR A 154 3.36 -6.00 -9.27
C THR A 154 2.08 -5.16 -9.18
N ILE A 155 1.40 -5.13 -8.03
CA ILE A 155 0.25 -4.24 -7.80
C ILE A 155 0.67 -2.78 -8.00
N SER A 156 1.76 -2.35 -7.35
CA SER A 156 2.32 -1.00 -7.50
C SER A 156 2.58 -0.66 -8.97
N TRP A 157 3.18 -1.60 -9.72
CA TRP A 157 3.43 -1.44 -11.15
C TRP A 157 2.14 -1.21 -11.94
N PHE A 158 1.09 -2.01 -11.74
CA PHE A 158 -0.19 -1.81 -12.44
C PHE A 158 -0.85 -0.48 -12.09
N VAL A 159 -0.82 -0.07 -10.82
CA VAL A 159 -1.38 1.22 -10.38
C VAL A 159 -0.61 2.37 -11.03
N LEU A 160 0.72 2.34 -10.99
CA LEU A 160 1.57 3.37 -11.62
C LEU A 160 1.39 3.41 -13.15
N ARG A 161 1.31 2.25 -13.80
CA ARG A 161 1.06 2.16 -15.25
C ARG A 161 -0.31 2.72 -15.63
N THR A 162 -1.31 2.55 -14.77
CA THR A 162 -2.63 3.17 -14.96
C THR A 162 -2.54 4.69 -14.89
N GLN A 163 -1.81 5.23 -13.91
CA GLN A 163 -1.57 6.68 -13.80
C GLN A 163 -0.86 7.22 -15.06
N LEU A 164 0.21 6.55 -15.50
CA LEU A 164 0.96 6.94 -16.70
C LEU A 164 0.12 6.85 -17.99
N ARG A 165 -0.74 5.82 -18.11
CA ARG A 165 -1.64 5.64 -19.26
C ARG A 165 -2.66 6.78 -19.36
N ASN A 166 -3.20 7.21 -18.23
CA ASN A 166 -4.28 8.19 -18.19
C ASN A 166 -3.76 9.64 -18.22
N HIS A 167 -2.50 9.88 -17.83
CA HIS A 167 -1.92 11.22 -17.72
C HIS A 167 -2.05 12.09 -18.98
N PRO A 168 -1.75 11.62 -20.22
CA PRO A 168 -1.88 12.44 -21.42
C PRO A 168 -3.31 12.89 -21.72
N GLN A 169 -4.31 12.09 -21.31
CA GLN A 169 -5.72 12.38 -21.54
C GLN A 169 -6.30 13.29 -20.46
N LEU A 170 -5.88 13.10 -19.20
CA LEU A 170 -6.38 13.85 -18.05
C LEU A 170 -5.61 15.18 -17.82
N GLY A 171 -4.39 15.31 -18.36
CA GLY A 171 -3.54 16.48 -18.13
C GLY A 171 -2.96 16.57 -16.71
N GLY A 172 -2.88 15.45 -16.00
CA GLY A 172 -2.42 15.41 -14.61
C GLY A 172 -2.56 14.04 -13.96
N TRP A 173 -2.48 14.01 -12.62
CA TRP A 173 -2.35 12.80 -11.81
C TRP A 173 -3.42 12.72 -10.73
N SER A 174 -3.81 11.50 -10.36
CA SER A 174 -4.59 11.24 -9.16
C SER A 174 -3.65 11.14 -7.95
N LEU A 175 -3.83 12.01 -6.96
CA LEU A 175 -3.06 11.95 -5.71
C LEU A 175 -3.32 10.63 -4.99
N SER A 176 -4.55 10.15 -5.02
CA SER A 176 -4.92 8.87 -4.42
C SER A 176 -4.22 7.71 -5.17
N GLY A 177 -4.22 7.71 -6.51
CA GLY A 177 -3.53 6.70 -7.32
C GLY A 177 -2.01 6.69 -7.12
N LEU A 178 -1.36 7.87 -7.05
CA LEU A 178 0.08 7.97 -6.75
C LEU A 178 0.39 7.46 -5.34
N SER A 179 -0.41 7.84 -4.35
CA SER A 179 -0.24 7.37 -2.96
C SER A 179 -0.36 5.84 -2.90
N LEU A 180 -1.34 5.28 -3.60
CA LEU A 180 -1.55 3.83 -3.64
C LEU A 180 -0.37 3.08 -4.28
N ALA A 181 0.19 3.60 -5.37
CA ALA A 181 1.38 3.02 -5.99
C ALA A 181 2.57 2.99 -5.02
N VAL A 182 2.78 4.07 -4.26
CA VAL A 182 3.86 4.16 -3.25
C VAL A 182 3.60 3.23 -2.06
N ILE A 183 2.37 3.13 -1.58
CA ILE A 183 2.00 2.22 -0.47
C ILE A 183 2.37 0.78 -0.83
N PHE A 184 1.90 0.26 -1.97
CA PHE A 184 2.20 -1.12 -2.34
C PHE A 184 3.69 -1.36 -2.60
N ALA A 185 4.40 -0.37 -3.17
CA ALA A 185 5.85 -0.49 -3.33
C ALA A 185 6.55 -0.62 -1.96
N THR A 186 6.19 0.24 -1.00
CA THR A 186 6.81 0.20 0.33
C THR A 186 6.39 -1.02 1.13
N CYS A 187 5.15 -1.51 1.03
CA CYS A 187 4.74 -2.80 1.60
C CYS A 187 5.59 -3.96 1.06
N GLY A 188 5.80 -4.03 -0.26
CA GLY A 188 6.65 -5.07 -0.85
C GLY A 188 8.08 -5.00 -0.30
N LEU A 189 8.63 -3.80 -0.12
CA LEU A 189 9.97 -3.61 0.44
C LEU A 189 10.06 -3.94 1.94
N MET A 190 9.01 -3.70 2.72
CA MET A 190 8.94 -4.12 4.13
C MET A 190 9.01 -5.65 4.25
N HIS A 191 8.31 -6.39 3.39
CA HIS A 191 8.39 -7.85 3.35
C HIS A 191 9.79 -8.35 2.93
N ALA A 192 10.48 -7.62 2.04
CA ALA A 192 11.87 -7.93 1.68
C ALA A 192 12.81 -7.76 2.89
N VAL A 193 12.65 -6.66 3.65
CA VAL A 193 13.42 -6.41 4.88
C VAL A 193 13.16 -7.49 5.92
N TRP A 194 11.89 -7.86 6.13
CA TRP A 194 11.52 -8.94 7.05
C TRP A 194 12.16 -10.27 6.64
N ALA A 195 12.14 -10.59 5.34
CA ALA A 195 12.74 -11.81 4.83
C ALA A 195 14.26 -11.84 5.07
N VAL A 196 14.94 -10.69 4.92
CA VAL A 196 16.36 -10.55 5.23
C VAL A 196 16.63 -10.77 6.72
N TYR A 197 15.88 -10.13 7.63
CA TYR A 197 16.08 -10.32 9.07
C TYR A 197 15.78 -11.75 9.53
N THR A 198 14.82 -12.42 8.90
CA THR A 198 14.52 -13.82 9.19
C THR A 198 15.63 -14.74 8.66
N ALA A 199 16.13 -14.48 7.46
CA ALA A 199 17.20 -15.28 6.84
C ALA A 199 18.56 -15.15 7.57
N THR A 200 18.78 -14.08 8.33
CA THR A 200 19.97 -13.90 9.17
C THR A 200 19.77 -14.40 10.61
N GLY A 201 18.57 -14.89 10.97
CA GLY A 201 18.24 -15.30 12.33
C GLY A 201 18.06 -14.13 13.31
N ALA A 202 18.05 -12.88 12.81
CA ALA A 202 17.77 -11.71 13.65
C ALA A 202 16.31 -11.71 14.14
N TYR A 203 15.40 -12.27 13.34
CA TYR A 203 14.01 -12.48 13.71
C TYR A 203 13.75 -13.95 14.06
N THR A 204 13.07 -14.16 15.19
CA THR A 204 12.62 -15.48 15.63
C THR A 204 11.31 -15.87 14.95
N PHE A 205 11.07 -17.17 14.86
CA PHE A 205 9.80 -17.72 14.40
C PHE A 205 8.62 -17.17 15.20
N ASP A 206 7.58 -16.72 14.48
CA ASP A 206 6.30 -16.33 15.04
C ASP A 206 5.18 -16.91 14.19
N ILE A 207 4.40 -17.79 14.80
CA ILE A 207 3.29 -18.48 14.16
C ILE A 207 2.17 -17.51 13.76
N HIS A 208 1.95 -16.43 14.51
CA HIS A 208 0.89 -15.47 14.21
C HIS A 208 1.23 -14.70 12.94
N GLY A 209 2.44 -14.12 12.87
CA GLY A 209 2.96 -13.49 11.66
C GLY A 209 2.91 -14.44 10.46
N LEU A 210 3.37 -15.69 10.62
CA LEU A 210 3.38 -16.67 9.54
C LEU A 210 1.97 -16.98 9.01
N VAL A 211 1.00 -17.21 9.90
CA VAL A 211 -0.39 -17.48 9.50
C VAL A 211 -0.99 -16.29 8.77
N ILE A 212 -0.75 -15.08 9.27
CA ILE A 212 -1.24 -13.86 8.62
C ILE A 212 -0.61 -13.67 7.24
N ASP A 213 0.69 -13.95 7.08
CA ASP A 213 1.38 -13.85 5.79
C ASP A 213 0.83 -14.84 4.77
N TRP A 214 0.51 -16.07 5.19
CA TRP A 214 -0.14 -17.05 4.33
C TRP A 214 -1.56 -16.63 3.92
N LEU A 215 -2.33 -16.00 4.82
CA LEU A 215 -3.63 -15.42 4.50
C LEU A 215 -3.52 -14.18 3.60
N SER A 216 -2.40 -13.46 3.67
CA SER A 216 -2.12 -12.29 2.85
C SER A 216 -1.87 -12.67 1.38
N LEU A 217 -1.38 -13.88 1.08
CA LEU A 217 -1.17 -14.33 -0.29
C LEU A 217 -2.45 -14.37 -1.14
N PRO A 218 -3.53 -15.08 -0.76
CA PRO A 218 -4.76 -15.06 -1.54
C PRO A 218 -5.41 -13.68 -1.58
N ALA A 219 -5.34 -12.90 -0.49
CA ALA A 219 -5.82 -11.51 -0.49
C ALA A 219 -5.07 -10.64 -1.50
N GLY A 220 -3.74 -10.72 -1.52
CA GLY A 220 -2.88 -10.01 -2.46
C GLY A 220 -3.05 -10.46 -3.90
N LEU A 221 -3.22 -11.75 -4.15
CA LEU A 221 -3.50 -12.29 -5.49
C LEU A 221 -4.88 -11.83 -6.01
N TYR A 222 -5.89 -11.78 -5.14
CA TYR A 222 -7.19 -11.23 -5.48
C TYR A 222 -7.09 -9.73 -5.78
N PHE A 223 -6.38 -8.97 -4.95
CA PHE A 223 -6.14 -7.55 -5.22
C PHE A 223 -5.41 -7.33 -6.55
N LEU A 224 -4.37 -8.12 -6.82
CA LEU A 224 -3.63 -8.09 -8.06
C LEU A 224 -4.52 -8.37 -9.28
N SER A 225 -5.41 -9.36 -9.18
CA SER A 225 -6.34 -9.67 -10.27
C SER A 225 -7.31 -8.50 -10.53
N VAL A 226 -7.79 -7.84 -9.47
CA VAL A 226 -8.66 -6.66 -9.58
C VAL A 226 -7.93 -5.48 -10.22
N VAL A 227 -6.75 -5.07 -9.75
CA VAL A 227 -6.02 -3.93 -10.37
C VAL A 227 -5.59 -4.22 -11.80
N ARG A 228 -5.25 -5.47 -12.10
CA ARG A 228 -4.96 -5.90 -13.48
C ARG A 228 -6.21 -5.84 -14.35
N GLY A 229 -7.36 -6.24 -13.82
CA GLY A 229 -8.66 -6.15 -14.48
C GLY A 229 -9.04 -4.71 -14.78
N LEU A 230 -8.91 -3.81 -13.80
CA LEU A 230 -9.12 -2.37 -13.97
C LEU A 230 -8.15 -1.76 -15.00
N TYR A 231 -6.86 -2.12 -14.96
CA TYR A 231 -5.88 -1.66 -15.95
C TYR A 231 -6.20 -2.12 -17.37
N ARG A 232 -6.87 -3.26 -17.53
CA ARG A 232 -7.30 -3.81 -18.83
C ARG A 232 -8.72 -3.44 -19.21
N ASP A 233 -9.37 -2.59 -18.40
CA ASP A 233 -10.77 -2.20 -18.57
C ASP A 233 -11.72 -3.43 -18.62
N ALA A 234 -11.34 -4.53 -17.96
CA ALA A 234 -12.05 -5.81 -17.92
C ALA A 234 -12.98 -5.96 -16.70
N ILE A 235 -12.87 -5.04 -15.74
CA ILE A 235 -13.74 -4.94 -14.56
C ILE A 235 -14.29 -3.53 -14.52
N HIS A 236 -15.61 -3.40 -14.38
CA HIS A 236 -16.26 -2.16 -13.99
C HIS A 236 -16.50 -2.19 -12.48
N ASP A 237 -16.22 -1.08 -11.81
CA ASP A 237 -16.33 -0.95 -10.35
C ASP A 237 -16.97 0.40 -10.03
N TRP A 238 -17.29 0.67 -8.77
CA TRP A 238 -18.05 1.84 -8.31
C TRP A 238 -17.52 3.20 -8.84
N ASN A 239 -16.24 3.28 -9.19
CA ASN A 239 -15.63 4.49 -9.75
C ASN A 239 -15.98 4.79 -11.22
N THR A 240 -16.73 3.92 -11.90
CA THR A 240 -17.30 4.23 -13.23
C THR A 240 -18.64 4.93 -13.07
N VAL A 241 -18.67 6.09 -12.42
CA VAL A 241 -19.81 7.00 -12.59
C VAL A 241 -19.61 7.67 -13.95
N THR A 242 -20.54 7.39 -14.85
CA THR A 242 -20.66 8.01 -16.17
C THR A 242 -20.59 9.53 -16.04
N VAL A 243 -19.73 10.15 -16.86
CA VAL A 243 -19.53 11.61 -16.98
C VAL A 243 -20.81 12.38 -17.36
N ASP A 244 -21.92 11.67 -17.59
CA ASP A 244 -23.21 12.25 -17.97
C ASP A 244 -24.00 12.90 -16.80
N ALA A 245 -23.47 12.90 -15.57
CA ALA A 245 -24.22 13.40 -14.41
C ALA A 245 -23.98 14.87 -14.03
N ASP A 246 -22.97 15.57 -14.56
CA ASP A 246 -22.93 17.04 -14.55
C ASP A 246 -21.78 17.55 -15.43
N PRO A 247 -22.03 18.44 -16.41
CA PRO A 247 -20.95 19.08 -17.14
C PRO A 247 -20.06 19.86 -16.17
N LEU A 248 -18.74 19.63 -16.26
CA LEU A 248 -17.75 20.44 -15.56
C LEU A 248 -18.10 21.93 -15.76
N PRO A 249 -18.15 22.75 -14.68
CA PRO A 249 -18.48 24.15 -14.80
C PRO A 249 -17.57 24.82 -15.85
N SER A 250 -18.19 25.34 -16.92
CA SER A 250 -17.53 25.95 -18.08
C SER A 250 -16.76 27.24 -17.77
N HIS A 251 -16.69 27.65 -16.49
CA HIS A 251 -16.05 28.89 -16.06
C HIS A 251 -14.51 28.82 -15.98
N ALA A 252 -13.87 27.68 -16.31
CA ALA A 252 -12.41 27.56 -16.28
C ALA A 252 -11.71 27.81 -17.64
N LEU A 253 -12.44 28.11 -18.72
CA LEU A 253 -11.85 28.27 -20.07
C LEU A 253 -11.85 29.70 -20.61
N HIS A 254 -12.32 30.69 -19.85
CA HIS A 254 -12.25 32.10 -20.24
C HIS A 254 -11.70 32.96 -19.10
N GLY A 255 -10.38 33.03 -19.00
CA GLY A 255 -9.69 33.93 -18.09
C GLY A 255 -8.26 34.21 -18.54
N GLY A 256 -8.12 35.18 -19.45
CA GLY A 256 -6.92 36.04 -19.62
C GLY A 256 -5.66 35.41 -20.18
#